data_AF-A0A6J6XS33-F1
#
_entry.id   AF-A0A6J6XS33-F1
#
_cell.length_a   1.000
_cell.length_b   1.000
_cell.length_c   1.000
_cell.angle_alpha   90.00
_cell.angle_beta   90.00
_cell.angle_gamma   90.00
#
_symmetry.space_group_name_H-M   'P 1'
#
loop_
_entity.id
_entity.type
_entity.pdbx_description
1 polymer ?
#
loop_
_entity_poly.entity_id
_entity_poly.type
_entity_poly.pdbx_seq_one_letter_code
_entity_poly.pdbx_strand_id
1 'polypeptide(L)' 'MVGAVGGVRQKSVAACSAGAHLMIVPVGEEKDASGLKCDGMRILGVESLEDALIVLSHNGGGRIPPRAISDPAPAL' A
#
# COMPACT_ATOMS: atom_id res chain seq x y z
N MET A 1 15.32 0.94 -7.69
CA MET A 1 15.33 0.54 -6.27
C MET A 1 14.28 1.36 -5.53
N VAL A 2 13.62 0.76 -4.54
CA VAL A 2 12.76 1.49 -3.60
C VAL A 2 13.63 1.96 -2.43
N GLY A 3 13.57 3.25 -2.12
CA GLY A 3 14.34 3.85 -1.03
C GLY A 3 13.60 3.83 0.30
N ALA A 4 14.35 4.02 1.39
CA ALA A 4 13.82 4.17 2.74
C ALA A 4 12.79 5.31 2.83
N VAL A 5 11.78 5.14 3.68
CA VAL A 5 10.73 6.14 3.88
C VAL A 5 10.65 6.58 5.33
N GLY A 6 10.44 7.88 5.53
CA GLY A 6 10.23 8.42 6.86
C GLY A 6 8.93 7.92 7.47
N GLY A 7 8.99 7.49 8.73
CA GLY A 7 7.80 7.36 9.57
C GLY A 7 6.99 6.09 9.38
N VAL A 8 7.64 4.98 9.03
CA VAL A 8 6.99 3.69 8.77
C VAL A 8 6.13 3.24 9.93
N ARG A 9 6.62 3.40 11.17
CA ARG A 9 5.89 3.03 12.39
C ARG A 9 4.54 3.75 12.52
N GLN A 10 4.49 5.08 12.37
CA GLN A 10 3.20 5.78 12.47
C GLN A 10 2.28 5.49 11.27
N LYS A 11 2.86 5.21 10.10
CA LYS A 11 2.08 4.86 8.90
C LYS A 11 1.46 3.47 9.04
N SER A 12 2.15 2.50 9.63
CA SER A 12 1.60 1.16 9.85
C SER A 12 0.43 1.19 10.84
N VAL A 13 0.52 2.01 11.89
CA VAL A 13 -0.61 2.25 12.81
C VAL A 13 -1.81 2.82 12.09
N ALA A 14 -1.61 3.86 11.27
CA ALA A 14 -2.69 4.48 10.51
C ALA A 14 -3.33 3.49 9.52
N ALA A 15 -2.53 2.73 8.78
CA ALA A 15 -3.00 1.73 7.82
C ALA A 15 -3.83 0.64 8.50
N CYS A 16 -3.34 0.11 9.61
CA CYS A 16 -4.06 -0.87 10.41
C CYS A 16 -5.37 -0.31 10.98
N SER A 17 -5.36 0.92 11.51
CA SER A 17 -6.58 1.57 12.02
C SER A 17 -7.62 1.80 10.92
N ALA A 18 -7.18 1.92 9.66
CA ALA A 18 -8.06 1.98 8.49
C ALA A 18 -8.55 0.60 8.01
N GLY A 19 -8.18 -0.49 8.69
CA GLY A 19 -8.56 -1.85 8.33
C GLY A 19 -7.78 -2.45 7.17
N ALA A 20 -6.54 -1.99 6.92
CA ALA A 20 -5.69 -2.60 5.92
C ALA A 20 -5.28 -4.03 6.33
N HIS A 21 -5.31 -4.95 5.37
CA HIS A 21 -4.88 -6.35 5.55
C HIS A 21 -3.46 -6.61 5.05
N LEU A 22 -2.90 -5.68 4.27
CA LEU A 22 -1.57 -5.76 3.69
C LEU A 22 -0.92 -4.37 3.68
N MET A 23 0.34 -4.31 4.07
CA MET A 23 1.21 -3.16 3.92
C MET A 23 2.50 -3.59 3.21
N ILE A 24 2.90 -2.86 2.18
CA ILE A 24 4.16 -3.05 1.47
C ILE A 24 5.12 -1.95 1.94
N VAL A 25 6.34 -2.33 2.30
CA VAL A 25 7.40 -1.42 2.77
C VAL A 25 8.71 -1.70 2.05
N PRO A 26 9.65 -0.74 1.98
CA PRO A 26 11.03 -1.02 1.59
C PRO A 26 11.64 -2.14 2.42
N VAL A 27 12.49 -2.97 1.79
CA VAL A 27 13.26 -3.99 2.49
C VAL A 27 14.08 -3.37 3.64
N GLY A 28 14.08 -4.02 4.80
CA GLY A 28 14.75 -3.54 6.00
C GLY A 28 13.88 -2.69 6.93
N GLU A 29 12.70 -2.25 6.50
CA GLU A 29 11.77 -1.45 7.32
C GLU A 29 10.65 -2.30 7.96
N GLU A 30 10.58 -3.61 7.69
CA GLU A 30 9.52 -4.50 8.18
C GLU A 30 9.47 -4.54 9.70
N LYS A 31 10.65 -4.52 10.35
CA LYS A 31 10.75 -4.52 11.82
C LYS A 31 10.16 -3.25 12.43
N ASP A 32 10.39 -2.10 11.80
CA ASP A 32 9.87 -0.82 12.27
C ASP A 32 8.37 -0.70 12.00
N ALA A 33 7.91 -1.24 10.87
CA ALA A 33 6.51 -1.33 10.49
C ALA A 33 5.71 -2.26 11.42
N SER A 34 6.27 -3.42 11.78
CA SER A 34 5.66 -4.44 12.64
C SER A 34 5.72 -4.13 14.14
N GLY A 35 6.34 -3.00 14.50
CA GLY A 35 6.57 -2.60 15.89
C GLY A 35 5.31 -2.36 16.74
N LEU A 36 4.12 -2.43 16.14
CA LEU A 36 2.83 -2.52 16.82
C LEU A 36 2.10 -3.73 16.25
N LYS A 37 1.72 -4.68 17.12
CA LYS A 37 0.93 -5.83 16.73
C LYS A 37 -0.42 -5.34 16.20
N CYS A 38 -0.60 -5.50 14.89
CA CYS A 38 -1.88 -5.33 14.23
C CYS A 38 -2.37 -6.67 13.76
N ASP A 39 -3.35 -7.19 14.48
CA ASP A 39 -3.92 -8.49 14.20
C ASP A 39 -4.53 -8.49 12.80
N GLY A 40 -4.03 -9.38 11.93
CA GLY A 40 -4.53 -9.56 10.57
C GLY A 40 -3.90 -8.69 9.49
N MET A 41 -3.05 -7.71 9.80
CA MET A 41 -2.30 -6.96 8.77
C MET A 41 -0.94 -7.59 8.50
N ARG A 42 -0.73 -8.05 7.26
CA ARG A 42 0.56 -8.57 6.80
C ARG A 42 1.47 -7.43 6.36
N ILE A 43 2.76 -7.52 6.66
CA ILE A 43 3.78 -6.56 6.24
C ILE A 43 4.79 -7.28 5.35
N LEU A 44 5.04 -6.75 4.16
CA LEU A 44 5.96 -7.32 3.18
C LEU A 44 7.00 -6.29 2.73
N GLY A 45 8.27 -6.66 2.79
CA GLY A 45 9.40 -5.90 2.26
C GLY A 45 9.57 -6.08 0.75
N VAL A 46 9.97 -5.02 0.05
CA VAL A 46 10.26 -5.02 -1.39
C VAL A 46 11.52 -4.21 -1.73
N GLU A 47 12.27 -4.65 -2.75
CA GLU A 47 13.52 -4.01 -3.17
C GLU A 47 13.32 -3.08 -4.39
N SER A 48 12.32 -3.37 -5.21
CA SER A 48 12.01 -2.67 -6.46
C SER A 48 10.52 -2.34 -6.63
N LEU A 49 10.23 -1.47 -7.60
CA LEU A 49 8.85 -1.15 -7.97
C LEU A 49 8.16 -2.37 -8.58
N GLU A 50 8.88 -3.12 -9.41
CA GLU A 50 8.42 -4.36 -10.01
C GLU A 50 8.01 -5.38 -8.95
N ASP A 51 8.81 -5.56 -7.89
CA ASP A 51 8.46 -6.44 -6.77
C ASP A 51 7.19 -5.98 -6.07
N ALA A 52 7.05 -4.67 -5.84
CA ALA A 52 5.85 -4.10 -5.23
C ALA A 52 4.60 -4.39 -6.08
N LEU A 53 4.70 -4.27 -7.41
CA LEU A 53 3.61 -4.57 -8.33
C LEU A 53 3.28 -6.07 -8.35
N ILE A 54 4.29 -6.94 -8.32
CA ILE A 54 4.11 -8.40 -8.23
C ILE A 54 3.39 -8.76 -6.93
N VAL A 55 3.88 -8.26 -5.79
CA VAL A 55 3.25 -8.46 -4.48
C VAL A 55 1.81 -7.96 -4.50
N LEU A 56 1.57 -6.76 -5.03
CA LEU A 56 0.22 -6.20 -5.11
C LEU A 56 -0.70 -7.10 -5.95
N SER A 57 -0.22 -7.58 -7.12
CA SER A 57 -0.99 -8.47 -8.00
C SER A 57 -1.37 -9.79 -7.34
N HIS A 58 -0.45 -10.41 -6.59
CA HIS A 58 -0.69 -11.66 -5.88
C HIS A 58 -1.65 -11.52 -4.68
N ASN A 59 -1.90 -10.29 -4.22
CA ASN A 59 -2.78 -10.02 -3.08
C ASN A 59 -4.08 -9.31 -3.50
N GLY A 60 -4.52 -9.51 -4.74
CA GLY A 60 -5.84 -9.03 -5.23
C GLY A 60 -5.81 -7.64 -5.89
N GLY A 61 -4.62 -7.04 -6.04
CA GLY A 61 -4.45 -5.83 -6.82
C GLY A 61 -4.63 -6.09 -8.31
N GLY A 62 -5.40 -5.22 -8.97
CA GLY A 62 -5.69 -5.32 -10.39
C GLY A 62 -5.66 -3.94 -11.05
N ARG A 63 -5.82 -3.93 -12.37
CA ARG A 63 -5.98 -2.67 -13.11
C ARG A 63 -7.29 -2.01 -12.69
N ILE A 64 -7.21 -0.75 -12.29
CA ILE A 64 -8.38 0.10 -12.10
C ILE A 64 -8.67 0.74 -13.46
N PRO A 65 -9.87 0.54 -14.05
CA PRO A 65 -10.22 1.21 -15.29
C PRO A 65 -10.15 2.73 -15.12
N PRO A 66 -9.74 3.49 -16.15
CA PRO A 66 -9.75 4.95 -16.08
C PRO A 66 -11.14 5.43 -15.67
N ARG A 67 -11.19 6.33 -14.69
CA ARG A 67 -12.46 6.95 -14.29
C ARG A 67 -13.03 7.64 -15.53
N ALA A 68 -14.20 7.21 -15.99
CA ALA A 68 -14.91 7.92 -17.06
C ALA A 68 -15.11 9.36 -16.59
N ILE A 69 -14.51 10.31 -17.29
CA ILE A 69 -14.83 11.72 -17.12
C ILE A 69 -16.18 11.87 -17.82
N SER A 70 -17.27 11.93 -17.06
CA SER A 70 -18.57 12.29 -17.63
C SER A 70 -18.48 13.74 -18.11
N ASP A 71 -18.81 13.98 -19.38
CA ASP A 71 -18.92 15.34 -19.92
C ASP A 71 -19.81 16.21 -19.03
N PRO A 72 -19.50 17.51 -18.87
CA PRO A 72 -20.37 18.42 -18.13
C PRO A 72 -21.77 18.39 -18.75
N ALA A 73 -22.78 18.28 -17.89
CA ALA A 73 -24.18 18.28 -18.32
C ALA A 73 -24.46 19.51 -19.22
N PRO A 74 -25.24 19.35 -20.30
CA PRO A 74 -25.54 20.47 -21.19
C PRO A 74 -26.18 21.60 -20.38
N ALA A 75 -25.69 22.82 -20.59
CA ALA A 75 -26.31 24.01 -20.02
C ALA A 75 -27.73 24.13 -20.56
N LEU A 76 -28.71 24.24 -19.65
CA LEU A 76 -30.11 24.53 -19.95
C LEU A 76 -30.29 25.96 -20.45
#